data_AF-A0A932TEW9-F1
#
_entry.id   AF-A0A932TEW9-F1
#
_cell.length_a   1.000
_cell.length_b   1.000
_cell.length_c   1.000
_cell.angle_alpha   90.00
_cell.angle_beta   90.00
_cell.angle_gamma   90.00
#
_symmetry.space_group_name_H-M   'P 1'
#
loop_
_entity.id
_entity.type
_entity.pdbx_description
1 polymer ?
#
loop_
_entity_poly.entity_id
_entity_poly.type
_entity_poly.pdbx_seq_one_letter_code
_entity_poly.pdbx_strand_id
1 'polypeptide(L)'
;MILHLRGILNYAKKSVATEFIVVTETGILHQMQKDNPFKTFIPAPPTNTCACNDCFYMKLNTLEKLYLCMKYELPEINMEHDLLIAAKKPIERMLQISAQYGL
;
A
#
# COMPACT_ATOMS: atom_id res chain seq x y z
N MET A 1 -16.94 -3.55 5.35
CA MET A 1 -16.66 -2.43 4.43
C MET A 1 -15.48 -2.81 3.55
N ILE A 2 -15.59 -2.66 2.23
CA ILE A 2 -14.51 -2.99 1.27
C ILE A 2 -13.97 -1.67 0.71
N LEU A 3 -12.69 -1.40 0.95
CA LEU A 3 -12.01 -0.15 0.56
C LEU A 3 -10.55 -0.46 0.18
N HIS A 4 -9.94 0.43 -0.61
CA HIS A 4 -8.48 0.42 -0.83
C HIS A 4 -7.73 0.95 0.41
N LEU A 5 -6.40 0.77 0.48
CA LEU A 5 -5.56 1.10 1.64
C LEU A 5 -5.77 2.54 2.18
N ARG A 6 -5.71 3.56 1.31
CA ARG A 6 -5.98 4.96 1.71
C ARG A 6 -7.42 5.16 2.19
N GLY A 7 -8.38 4.48 1.57
CA GLY A 7 -9.78 4.51 1.99
C GLY A 7 -9.97 3.97 3.40
N ILE A 8 -9.29 2.87 3.74
CA ILE A 8 -9.31 2.28 5.08
C ILE A 8 -8.71 3.23 6.13
N LEU A 9 -7.58 3.89 5.82
CA LEU A 9 -6.98 4.90 6.71
C LEU A 9 -7.95 6.07 6.99
N ASN A 10 -8.58 6.60 5.94
CA ASN A 10 -9.54 7.70 6.07
C ASN A 10 -10.81 7.28 6.82
N TYR A 11 -11.29 6.05 6.58
CA TYR A 11 -12.43 5.51 7.29
C TYR A 11 -12.14 5.33 8.79
N ALA A 12 -10.99 4.76 9.14
CA ALA A 12 -10.56 4.61 10.52
C ALA A 12 -10.51 5.95 11.25
N LYS A 13 -10.07 7.04 10.60
CA LYS A 13 -10.07 8.40 11.16
C LYS A 13 -11.47 8.94 11.42
N LYS A 14 -12.39 8.80 10.45
CA LYS A 14 -13.74 9.40 10.52
C LYS A 14 -14.73 8.58 11.34
N SER A 15 -14.50 7.28 11.47
CA SER A 15 -15.39 6.39 12.20
C SER A 15 -15.35 6.66 13.71
N VAL A 16 -16.50 6.53 14.37
CA VAL A 16 -16.60 6.59 15.85
C VAL A 16 -16.17 5.28 16.52
N ALA A 17 -16.07 4.18 15.77
CA ALA A 17 -15.63 2.90 16.31
C ALA A 17 -14.18 3.00 16.82
N THR A 18 -13.93 2.28 17.90
CA THR A 18 -12.62 2.16 18.55
C THR A 18 -11.89 0.89 18.16
N GLU A 19 -12.59 -0.13 17.65
CA GLU A 19 -12.02 -1.44 17.30
C GLU A 19 -12.32 -1.79 15.84
N PHE A 20 -11.32 -2.31 15.13
CA PHE A 20 -11.42 -2.68 13.73
C PHE A 20 -10.72 -4.01 13.46
N ILE A 21 -11.41 -4.92 12.78
CA ILE A 21 -10.80 -6.09 12.17
C ILE A 21 -10.33 -5.72 10.77
N VAL A 22 -9.04 -5.89 10.51
CA VAL A 22 -8.39 -5.48 9.26
C VAL A 22 -7.99 -6.71 8.45
N VAL A 23 -8.57 -6.81 7.25
CA VAL A 23 -8.36 -7.93 6.31
C VAL A 23 -7.53 -7.44 5.12
N THR A 24 -6.23 -7.23 5.33
CA THR A 24 -5.25 -6.87 4.28
C THR A 24 -3.84 -7.13 4.81
N GLU A 25 -2.82 -6.64 4.11
CA GLU A 25 -1.42 -6.76 4.52
C GLU A 25 -1.15 -6.14 5.90
N THR A 26 -0.39 -6.82 6.76
CA THR A 26 -0.14 -6.35 8.14
C THR A 26 0.63 -5.03 8.22
N GLY A 27 1.39 -4.67 7.17
CA GLY A 27 2.18 -3.44 7.10
C GLY A 27 1.34 -2.16 7.28
N ILE A 28 0.05 -2.18 6.91
CA ILE A 28 -0.82 -1.02 7.07
C ILE A 28 -1.14 -0.71 8.55
N LEU A 29 -1.10 -1.73 9.42
CA LEU A 29 -1.49 -1.61 10.82
C LEU A 29 -0.62 -0.60 11.57
N HIS A 30 0.68 -0.55 11.26
CA HIS A 30 1.57 0.45 11.82
C HIS A 30 1.11 1.88 11.48
N GLN A 31 0.75 2.14 10.22
CA GLN A 31 0.25 3.45 9.81
C GLN A 31 -1.13 3.76 10.42
N MET A 32 -2.01 2.76 10.52
CA MET A 32 -3.32 2.91 11.17
C MET A 32 -3.19 3.30 12.64
N GLN A 33 -2.29 2.63 13.38
CA GLN A 33 -2.00 2.91 14.78
C GLN A 33 -1.36 4.29 14.96
N LYS A 34 -0.41 4.65 14.10
CA LYS A 34 0.24 5.97 14.13
C LYS A 34 -0.78 7.10 13.94
N ASP A 35 -1.72 6.91 13.03
CA ASP A 35 -2.76 7.89 12.72
C ASP A 35 -3.89 7.92 13.76
N ASN A 36 -4.10 6.83 14.51
CA ASN A 36 -5.18 6.69 15.48
C ASN A 36 -4.70 5.91 16.73
N PRO A 37 -3.89 6.53 17.60
CA PRO A 37 -3.19 5.84 18.68
C PRO A 37 -4.12 5.24 19.75
N PHE A 38 -5.35 5.74 19.86
CA PHE A 38 -6.35 5.29 20.84
C PHE A 38 -7.28 4.19 20.31
N LYS A 39 -7.14 3.79 19.05
CA LYS A 39 -7.96 2.76 18.42
C LYS A 39 -7.21 1.44 18.39
N THR A 40 -7.96 0.34 18.43
CA THR A 40 -7.45 -1.02 18.39
C THR A 40 -7.64 -1.59 17.00
N PHE A 41 -6.55 -2.00 16.36
CA PHE A 41 -6.57 -2.65 15.05
C PHE A 41 -6.18 -4.12 15.20
N ILE A 42 -7.11 -5.01 14.89
CA ILE A 42 -6.97 -6.45 15.03
C ILE A 42 -6.72 -7.04 13.64
N PRO A 43 -5.55 -7.64 13.36
CA PRO A 43 -5.34 -8.35 12.12
C PRO A 43 -6.30 -9.54 12.03
N ALA A 44 -6.91 -9.74 10.86
CA ALA A 44 -7.73 -10.93 10.65
C ALA A 44 -6.86 -12.21 10.75
N PRO A 45 -7.36 -13.27 11.42
CA PRO A 45 -6.59 -14.50 11.60
C PRO A 45 -6.30 -15.16 10.25
N PRO A 46 -5.10 -15.74 10.06
CA PRO A 46 -4.78 -16.48 8.85
C PRO A 46 -5.66 -17.73 8.78
N THR A 47 -6.42 -17.89 7.70
CA THR A 47 -7.37 -19.00 7.53
C THR A 47 -6.70 -20.30 7.09
N ASN A 48 -5.38 -20.31 6.85
CA ASN A 48 -4.59 -21.48 6.47
C ASN A 48 -3.14 -21.32 6.99
N THR A 49 -2.39 -22.43 7.02
CA THR A 49 -0.97 -22.60 7.40
C THR A 49 0.04 -21.74 6.61
N CYS A 50 -0.43 -20.74 5.89
CA CYS A 50 0.33 -19.91 4.98
C CYS A 50 0.19 -18.45 5.44
N ALA A 51 1.31 -17.78 5.67
CA ALA A 51 1.38 -16.38 6.10
C ALA A 51 0.99 -15.41 4.96
N CYS A 52 -0.17 -15.62 4.33
CA CYS A 52 -0.61 -14.93 3.11
C CYS A 52 -0.90 -13.43 3.30
N ASN A 53 -1.02 -12.97 4.55
CA ASN A 53 -1.24 -11.55 4.87
C ASN A 53 0.08 -10.76 4.95
N ASP A 54 1.22 -11.42 4.76
CA ASP A 54 2.55 -10.79 4.75
C ASP A 54 3.20 -10.99 3.38
N CYS A 55 3.26 -9.93 2.59
CA CYS A 55 3.93 -9.96 1.30
C CYS A 55 5.46 -9.97 1.50
N PHE A 56 6.09 -11.14 1.31
CA PHE A 56 7.54 -11.30 1.45
C PHE A 56 8.33 -10.29 0.58
N TYR A 57 7.86 -10.03 -0.64
CA TYR A 57 8.52 -9.12 -1.58
C TYR A 57 8.54 -7.67 -1.09
N MET A 58 7.50 -7.21 -0.36
CA MET A 58 7.47 -5.85 0.17
C MET A 58 8.49 -5.65 1.29
N LYS A 59 8.77 -6.70 2.07
CA LYS A 59 9.75 -6.70 3.16
C LYS A 59 11.21 -6.84 2.68
N LEU A 60 11.47 -6.98 1.37
CA LEU A 60 12.83 -7.00 0.83
C LEU A 60 13.54 -5.65 0.92
N ASN A 61 12.79 -4.55 1.09
CA ASN A 61 13.33 -3.20 1.27
C ASN A 61 13.73 -2.98 2.73
N THR A 62 15.03 -2.81 2.98
CA THR A 62 15.60 -2.54 4.31
C THR A 62 16.19 -1.14 4.37
N LEU A 63 16.38 -0.59 5.58
CA LEU A 63 17.01 0.73 5.76
C LEU A 63 18.43 0.78 5.16
N GLU A 64 19.19 -0.31 5.30
CA GLU A 64 20.52 -0.45 4.69
C GLU A 64 20.45 -0.37 3.15
N LYS A 65 19.53 -1.12 2.53
CA LYS A 65 19.35 -1.07 1.07
C LYS A 65 18.91 0.31 0.58
N LEU A 66 18.04 1.00 1.34
CA LEU A 66 17.65 2.38 1.03
C LEU A 66 18.84 3.33 1.11
N TYR A 67 19.68 3.21 2.15
CA TYR A 67 20.90 3.99 2.27
C TYR A 67 21.85 3.76 1.09
N LEU A 68 22.08 2.50 0.71
CA LEU A 68 22.94 2.15 -0.42
C LEU A 68 22.35 2.65 -1.75
N CYS A 69 21.03 2.56 -1.91
CA CYS A 69 20.33 3.07 -3.08
C CYS A 69 20.51 4.59 -3.24
N MET A 70 20.36 5.36 -2.17
CA MET A 70 20.59 6.81 -2.20
C MET A 70 22.07 7.17 -2.38
N LYS A 71 22.99 6.36 -1.85
CA LYS A 71 24.44 6.62 -1.94
C LYS A 71 25.00 6.37 -3.33
N TYR A 72 24.51 5.33 -4.00
CA TYR A 72 25.04 4.87 -5.29
C TYR A 72 24.08 5.10 -6.46
N GLU A 73 22.88 5.65 -6.22
CA GLU A 73 21.82 5.88 -7.21
C GLU A 73 21.44 4.61 -8.01
N LEU A 74 21.49 3.45 -7.33
CA LEU A 74 21.23 2.13 -7.91
C LEU A 74 20.21 1.35 -7.07
N PRO A 75 19.39 0.47 -7.67
CA PRO A 75 19.37 0.11 -9.10
C PRO A 75 18.55 1.08 -9.95
N GLU A 76 19.04 1.37 -11.16
CA GLU A 76 18.25 2.03 -12.20
C GLU A 76 17.26 1.04 -12.84
N ILE A 77 16.02 1.48 -13.02
CA ILE A 77 14.98 0.69 -13.69
C ILE A 77 15.02 1.02 -15.18
N ASN A 78 15.60 0.11 -15.96
CA ASN A 78 15.67 0.21 -17.42
C ASN A 78 14.48 -0.51 -18.07
N MET A 79 13.89 0.11 -19.09
CA MET A 79 12.74 -0.43 -19.83
C MET A 79 12.87 -0.08 -21.32
N GLU A 80 12.41 -0.98 -22.20
CA GLU A 80 12.37 -0.71 -23.64
C GLU A 80 11.43 0.46 -23.96
N HIS A 81 11.84 1.33 -24.90
CA HIS A 81 11.12 2.56 -25.22
C HIS A 81 9.69 2.29 -25.71
N ASP A 82 9.51 1.28 -26.57
CA ASP A 82 8.21 0.94 -27.12
C ASP A 82 7.26 0.40 -26.04
N LEU A 83 7.78 -0.40 -25.10
CA LEU A 83 7.02 -0.88 -23.94
C LEU A 83 6.61 0.27 -23.03
N LEU A 84 7.50 1.22 -22.77
CA LEU A 84 7.21 2.40 -21.96
C LEU A 84 6.07 3.22 -22.58
N ILE A 85 6.12 3.49 -23.89
CA ILE A 85 5.06 4.21 -24.60
C ILE A 85 3.74 3.45 -24.54
N ALA A 86 3.77 2.13 -24.74
CA ALA A 86 2.57 1.30 -24.70
C ALA A 86 1.94 1.28 -23.29
N ALA A 87 2.75 1.13 -22.24
CA ALA A 87 2.31 1.09 -20.85
C ALA A 87 1.79 2.46 -20.35
N LYS A 88 2.31 3.56 -20.89
CA LYS A 88 1.89 4.93 -20.54
C LYS A 88 0.42 5.20 -20.90
N LYS A 89 -0.04 4.71 -22.06
CA LYS A 89 -1.40 4.96 -22.57
C LYS A 89 -2.53 4.59 -21.60
N PRO A 90 -2.61 3.35 -21.06
CA PRO A 90 -3.67 2.99 -20.11
C PRO A 90 -3.55 3.75 -18.78
N ILE A 91 -2.33 4.06 -18.31
CA ILE A 91 -2.10 4.83 -17.08
C ILE A 91 -2.63 6.25 -17.24
N GLU A 92 -2.30 6.93 -18.33
CA GLU A 92 -2.81 8.28 -18.62
C GLU A 92 -4.33 8.29 -18.75
N ARG A 93 -4.92 7.28 -19.40
CA ARG A 93 -6.37 7.16 -19.50
C ARG A 93 -7.03 6.96 -18.13
N MET A 94 -6.45 6.11 -17.27
CA MET A 94 -6.93 5.90 -15.90
C MET A 94 -6.91 7.21 -15.10
N LEU A 95 -5.80 7.97 -15.18
CA LEU A 95 -5.67 9.26 -14.48
C LEU A 95 -6.65 10.31 -15.00
N GLN A 96 -6.86 10.38 -16.32
CA GLN A 96 -7.86 11.27 -16.93
C GLN A 96 -9.27 10.97 -16.44
N ILE A 97 -9.64 9.68 -16.37
CA ILE A 97 -10.95 9.26 -15.85
C ILE A 97 -11.07 9.65 -14.37
N SER A 98 -10.05 9.39 -13.55
CA SER A 98 -10.06 9.78 -12.12
C SER A 98 -10.30 11.29 -11.96
N ALA A 99 -9.62 12.11 -12.75
CA ALA A 99 -9.75 13.57 -12.72
C ALA A 99 -11.13 14.06 -13.19
N GLN A 100 -11.70 13.43 -14.23
CA GLN A 100 -13.03 13.79 -14.75
C GLN A 100 -14.16 13.49 -13.76
N TYR A 101 -14.05 12.40 -13.00
CA TYR A 101 -15.09 11.96 -12.05
C TYR A 101 -14.81 12.32 -10.59
N GLY A 102 -13.69 13.00 -10.30
CA GLY A 102 -13.33 13.42 -8.94
C GLY A 102 -13.04 12.26 -7.99
N LEU A 103 -12.49 11.16 -8.52
CA LEU A 103 -12.11 9.95 -7.77
C LEU A 103 -10.70 10.09 -7.15
#